data_AF-A0A8S8Y8X7-F1
#
_entry.id   AF-A0A8S8Y8X7-F1
#
_cell.length_a   1.000
_cell.length_b   1.000
_cell.length_c   1.000
_cell.angle_alpha   90.00
_cell.angle_beta   90.00
_cell.angle_gamma   90.00
#
_symmetry.space_group_name_H-M   'P 1'
#
loop_
_entity.id
_entity.type
_entity.pdbx_description
1 polymer ?
#
loop_
_entity_poly.entity_id
_entity_poly.type
_entity_poly.pdbx_seq_one_letter_code
_entity_poly.pdbx_strand_id
1 'polypeptide(L)'
;MADPLFSPDGKWMWSGSEWIPAPPGHGSQQLNMQDSVIGGDVVHNTTIHNDPTAVTEAVISALQQMGMLGQVVEQAPPAAPEVVLPPQLSPGDRVFVNWKNYGHFYAGQVAQRHADGTYLIHFDDGDVEDRVNMDRIKPLDEASEEVQAYIEHDNEAERDLIEAFQVFDTNNTGTIPAREYLRILTEIGDDPVPVEDVLNEFVDLGIELDSEIDYRALAKFMVASELGDPHPQAKQEVVVHDAAIDGDRLSAYAYDHPKLGEGRLNSSTIVSVTYDERATARVETQNTVFIVGPTGWSERPADHPFNNPFTVGQRVKIEWEGTWWDGQILEVNGDSYFITYENYSSSWNEWVDASRLKSE
;
A
#
# COMPACT_ATOMS: atom_id res chain seq x y z
N MET A 1 -23.23 -33.02 -32.97
CA MET A 1 -22.32 -32.00 -32.43
C MET A 1 -23.20 -31.04 -31.65
N ALA A 2 -22.90 -30.80 -30.38
CA ALA A 2 -23.72 -29.93 -29.54
C ALA A 2 -23.59 -28.48 -30.03
N ASP A 3 -24.69 -27.74 -30.05
CA ASP A 3 -24.67 -26.33 -30.39
C ASP A 3 -23.83 -25.56 -29.35
N PRO A 4 -23.00 -24.58 -29.76
CA PRO A 4 -22.16 -23.84 -28.83
C PRO A 4 -23.03 -23.05 -27.84
N LEU A 5 -22.69 -23.13 -26.54
CA LEU A 5 -23.39 -22.40 -25.49
C LEU A 5 -22.77 -21.01 -25.36
N PHE A 6 -23.60 -19.97 -25.46
CA PHE A 6 -23.21 -18.56 -25.35
C PHE A 6 -23.74 -17.93 -24.06
N SER A 7 -23.04 -16.91 -23.57
CA SER A 7 -23.52 -16.08 -22.48
C SER A 7 -24.76 -15.28 -22.90
N PRO A 8 -25.65 -14.89 -21.96
CA PRO A 8 -26.88 -14.15 -22.27
C PRO A 8 -26.67 -12.80 -22.97
N ASP A 9 -25.49 -12.20 -22.78
CA ASP A 9 -25.06 -10.95 -23.42
C ASP A 9 -24.33 -11.18 -24.76
N GLY A 10 -24.14 -12.43 -25.16
CA GLY A 10 -23.52 -12.84 -26.43
C GLY A 10 -22.01 -12.60 -26.54
N LYS A 11 -21.34 -12.14 -25.48
CA LYS A 11 -19.91 -11.77 -25.51
C LYS A 11 -18.96 -12.96 -25.32
N TRP A 12 -19.44 -14.05 -24.73
CA TRP A 12 -18.63 -15.20 -24.35
C TRP A 12 -19.23 -16.52 -24.85
N MET A 13 -18.36 -17.47 -25.19
CA MET A 13 -18.71 -18.80 -25.66
C MET A 13 -18.06 -19.87 -24.77
N TRP A 14 -18.83 -20.87 -24.36
CA TRP A 14 -18.34 -21.99 -23.55
C TRP A 14 -17.63 -23.02 -24.44
N SER A 15 -16.35 -23.27 -24.19
CA SER A 15 -15.53 -24.24 -24.95
C SER A 15 -15.73 -25.70 -24.51
N GLY A 16 -16.45 -25.92 -23.41
CA GLY A 16 -16.60 -27.21 -22.74
C GLY A 16 -15.80 -27.33 -21.44
N SER A 17 -14.78 -26.49 -21.23
CA SER A 17 -13.98 -26.42 -20.01
C SER A 17 -13.79 -24.99 -19.47
N GLU A 18 -13.94 -23.96 -20.30
CA GLU A 18 -13.75 -22.56 -19.91
C GLU A 18 -14.57 -21.61 -20.81
N TRP A 19 -14.76 -20.38 -20.34
CA TRP A 19 -15.38 -19.31 -21.13
C TRP A 19 -14.33 -18.61 -21.98
N ILE A 20 -14.49 -18.66 -23.29
CA ILE A 20 -13.62 -17.95 -24.24
C ILE A 20 -14.37 -16.81 -24.93
N PRO A 21 -13.68 -15.74 -25.37
CA PRO A 21 -14.32 -14.64 -26.09
C PRO A 21 -15.04 -15.15 -27.36
N ALA A 22 -16.29 -14.71 -27.56
CA ALA A 22 -17.06 -15.12 -28.73
C ALA A 22 -16.48 -14.51 -30.03
N PRO A 23 -16.42 -15.26 -31.15
CA PRO A 23 -15.91 -14.75 -32.42
C PRO A 23 -16.72 -13.53 -32.91
N PRO A 24 -16.08 -12.47 -33.44
CA PRO A 24 -16.77 -11.26 -33.87
C PRO A 24 -17.70 -11.54 -35.06
N GLY A 25 -19.00 -11.30 -34.88
CA GLY A 25 -20.02 -11.44 -35.94
C GLY A 25 -21.34 -12.10 -35.51
N HIS A 26 -21.47 -12.59 -34.29
CA HIS A 26 -22.71 -13.19 -33.78
C HIS A 26 -23.21 -12.46 -32.53
N GLY A 27 -24.22 -11.60 -32.68
CA GLY A 27 -24.80 -10.89 -31.53
C GLY A 27 -25.94 -9.93 -31.86
N SER A 28 -27.05 -10.44 -32.37
CA SER A 28 -28.36 -9.80 -32.17
C SER A 28 -29.48 -10.84 -32.29
N GLN A 29 -29.89 -11.41 -31.16
CA GLN A 29 -31.18 -12.11 -31.08
C GLN A 29 -32.10 -11.35 -30.15
N GLN A 30 -33.15 -10.85 -30.78
CA GLN A 30 -34.24 -10.04 -30.25
C GLN A 30 -35.23 -10.99 -29.56
N LEU A 31 -35.34 -10.90 -28.24
CA LEU A 31 -36.39 -11.59 -27.49
C LEU A 31 -37.72 -10.84 -27.72
N ASN A 32 -38.67 -11.54 -28.34
CA ASN A 32 -40.01 -11.06 -28.64
C ASN A 32 -40.99 -11.82 -27.74
N MET A 33 -41.68 -11.13 -26.83
CA MET A 33 -42.79 -11.71 -26.06
C MET A 33 -44.07 -10.92 -26.37
N GLN A 34 -45.08 -11.61 -26.92
CA GLN A 34 -46.39 -11.06 -27.25
C GLN A 34 -47.25 -10.83 -25.99
N ASP A 35 -47.85 -9.64 -25.90
CA ASP A 35 -48.81 -9.22 -24.87
C ASP A 35 -50.27 -9.50 -25.32
N SER A 36 -51.14 -9.88 -24.38
CA SER A 36 -52.58 -10.06 -24.60
C SER A 36 -53.39 -9.41 -23.47
N VAL A 37 -53.74 -8.14 -23.72
CA VAL A 37 -54.98 -7.40 -23.42
C VAL A 37 -55.78 -7.71 -22.12
N ILE A 38 -55.91 -6.65 -21.31
CA ILE A 38 -57.12 -6.08 -20.65
C ILE A 38 -56.97 -5.91 -19.14
N GLY A 39 -57.17 -4.66 -18.70
CA GLY A 39 -57.78 -4.35 -17.40
C GLY A 39 -56.88 -3.47 -16.55
N GLY A 40 -57.23 -2.20 -16.45
CA GLY A 40 -56.44 -1.23 -15.73
C GLY A 40 -56.42 -1.47 -14.22
N ASP A 41 -55.31 -1.13 -13.61
CA ASP A 41 -55.27 -0.19 -12.51
C ASP A 41 -53.86 0.39 -12.42
N VAL A 42 -53.74 1.63 -11.97
CA VAL A 42 -52.50 2.39 -11.95
C VAL A 42 -51.70 1.99 -10.71
N VAL A 43 -50.67 1.17 -10.89
CA VAL A 43 -49.51 1.14 -10.00
C VAL A 43 -48.26 1.07 -10.88
N HIS A 44 -47.65 2.22 -11.16
CA HIS A 44 -46.32 2.26 -11.73
C HIS A 44 -45.36 1.69 -10.67
N ASN A 45 -45.04 0.41 -10.78
CA ASN A 45 -43.85 -0.13 -10.15
C ASN A 45 -42.66 0.37 -10.97
N THR A 46 -42.22 1.59 -10.69
CA THR A 46 -40.98 2.12 -11.22
C THR A 46 -39.86 1.31 -10.59
N THR A 47 -39.39 0.28 -11.28
CA THR A 47 -38.06 -0.26 -11.00
C THR A 47 -37.08 0.83 -11.41
N ILE A 48 -36.77 1.72 -10.46
CA ILE A 48 -35.70 2.69 -10.55
C ILE A 48 -34.41 1.87 -10.58
N HIS A 49 -33.83 1.67 -11.76
CA HIS A 49 -32.39 1.46 -11.82
C HIS A 49 -31.77 2.83 -11.56
N ASN A 50 -31.31 3.05 -10.33
CA ASN A 50 -30.55 4.23 -9.97
C ASN A 50 -29.14 4.05 -10.53
N ASP A 51 -29.03 4.19 -11.84
CA ASP A 51 -27.76 4.27 -12.54
C ASP A 51 -27.35 5.76 -12.57
N PRO A 52 -26.42 6.19 -11.70
CA PRO A 52 -26.00 7.59 -11.63
C PRO A 52 -25.42 8.08 -12.96
N THR A 53 -24.86 7.18 -13.77
CA THR A 53 -24.37 7.48 -15.11
C THR A 53 -25.49 7.80 -16.09
N ALA A 54 -26.59 7.03 -16.06
CA ALA A 54 -27.75 7.27 -16.95
C ALA A 54 -28.50 8.57 -16.62
N VAL A 55 -28.61 8.93 -15.33
CA VAL A 55 -29.21 10.20 -14.91
C VAL A 55 -28.35 11.38 -15.36
N THR A 56 -27.03 11.26 -15.24
CA THR A 56 -26.07 12.29 -15.65
C THR A 56 -26.11 12.52 -17.18
N GLU A 57 -26.12 11.44 -17.97
CA GLU A 57 -26.21 11.50 -19.43
C GLU A 57 -27.55 12.09 -19.92
N ALA A 58 -28.66 11.76 -19.24
CA ALA A 58 -29.98 12.29 -19.57
C ALA A 58 -30.08 13.80 -19.31
N VAL A 59 -29.49 14.29 -18.21
CA VAL A 59 -29.46 15.72 -17.87
C VAL A 59 -28.58 16.50 -18.86
N ILE A 60 -27.40 15.97 -19.20
CA ILE A 60 -26.50 16.57 -20.19
C ILE A 60 -27.16 16.66 -21.57
N SER A 61 -27.84 15.59 -21.99
CA SER A 61 -28.53 15.52 -23.29
C SER A 61 -29.73 16.47 -23.35
N ALA A 62 -30.48 16.61 -22.26
CA ALA A 62 -31.61 17.53 -22.15
C ALA A 62 -31.16 19.01 -22.24
N LEU A 63 -30.01 19.34 -21.66
CA LEU A 63 -29.42 20.68 -21.72
C LEU A 63 -28.89 21.03 -23.13
N GLN A 64 -28.36 20.06 -23.88
CA GLN A 64 -27.94 20.22 -25.27
C GLN A 64 -29.12 20.45 -26.24
N GLN A 65 -30.23 19.72 -26.08
CA GLN A 65 -31.41 19.86 -26.95
C GLN A 65 -32.17 21.18 -26.76
N MET A 66 -32.06 21.80 -25.58
CA MET A 66 -32.65 23.12 -25.30
C MET A 66 -31.83 24.32 -25.84
N GLY A 67 -30.70 24.08 -26.52
CA GLY A 67 -29.92 25.15 -27.15
C GLY A 67 -29.28 26.15 -26.17
N MET A 68 -29.08 25.74 -24.91
CA MET A 68 -28.55 26.58 -23.83
C MET A 68 -27.02 26.58 -23.73
N LEU A 69 -26.30 25.93 -24.67
CA LEU A 69 -24.84 25.88 -24.67
C LEU A 69 -24.26 26.86 -25.72
N GLY A 70 -24.19 28.13 -25.34
CA GLY A 70 -23.19 29.04 -25.90
C GLY A 70 -21.80 28.61 -25.42
N GLN A 71 -20.81 28.66 -26.32
CA GLN A 71 -19.41 28.24 -26.13
C GLN A 71 -18.96 28.14 -24.67
N VAL A 72 -18.95 26.92 -24.13
CA VAL A 72 -18.09 26.56 -23.01
C VAL A 72 -16.67 26.58 -23.55
N VAL A 73 -16.01 27.72 -23.39
CA VAL A 73 -14.56 27.75 -23.36
C VAL A 73 -14.21 26.88 -22.16
N GLU A 74 -13.59 25.73 -22.40
CA GLU A 74 -13.03 24.86 -21.37
C GLU A 74 -11.88 25.64 -20.70
N GLN A 75 -12.25 26.58 -19.84
CA GLN A 75 -11.36 27.09 -18.83
C GLN A 75 -11.21 25.95 -17.84
N ALA A 76 -9.98 25.45 -17.70
CA ALA A 76 -9.62 24.65 -16.55
C ALA A 76 -10.23 25.31 -15.30
N PRO A 77 -10.85 24.54 -14.38
CA PRO A 77 -11.35 25.11 -13.14
C PRO A 77 -10.26 26.04 -12.59
N PRO A 78 -10.59 27.28 -12.19
CA PRO A 78 -9.60 28.16 -11.59
C PRO A 78 -8.92 27.33 -10.51
N ALA A 79 -7.59 27.26 -10.54
CA ALA A 79 -6.83 26.52 -9.53
C ALA A 79 -7.42 26.92 -8.17
N ALA A 80 -8.11 25.98 -7.52
CA ALA A 80 -8.49 26.17 -6.14
C ALA A 80 -7.20 26.57 -5.44
N PRO A 81 -7.21 27.60 -4.58
CA PRO A 81 -6.00 27.99 -3.88
C PRO A 81 -5.46 26.74 -3.21
N GLU A 82 -4.33 26.22 -3.70
CA GLU A 82 -3.66 25.05 -3.15
C GLU A 82 -3.45 25.39 -1.68
N VAL A 83 -4.21 24.72 -0.79
CA VAL A 83 -4.18 25.04 0.62
C VAL A 83 -2.80 24.58 1.09
N VAL A 84 -1.85 25.50 1.16
CA VAL A 84 -0.49 25.21 1.62
C VAL A 84 -0.46 25.38 3.12
N LEU A 85 0.07 24.37 3.83
CA LEU A 85 0.32 24.52 5.26
C LEU A 85 1.29 25.68 5.51
N PRO A 86 0.95 26.61 6.43
CA PRO A 86 1.90 27.61 6.85
C PRO A 86 3.09 26.94 7.56
N PRO A 87 4.27 27.59 7.56
CA PRO A 87 5.48 27.05 8.20
C PRO A 87 5.33 26.85 9.72
N GLN A 88 4.31 27.47 10.32
CA GLN A 88 3.93 27.31 11.72
C GLN A 88 2.43 27.44 11.84
N LEU A 89 1.81 26.55 12.63
CA LEU A 89 0.37 26.56 12.87
C LEU A 89 0.03 27.34 14.13
N SER A 90 -1.15 27.93 14.13
CA SER A 90 -1.74 28.65 15.24
C SER A 90 -2.91 27.87 15.83
N PRO A 91 -3.19 28.04 17.14
CA PRO A 91 -4.41 27.50 17.73
C PRO A 91 -5.64 27.96 16.95
N GLY A 92 -6.47 27.01 16.53
CA GLY A 92 -7.66 27.24 15.69
C GLY A 92 -7.51 26.76 14.25
N ASP A 93 -6.31 26.53 13.75
CA ASP A 93 -6.08 26.09 12.37
C ASP A 93 -6.69 24.70 12.12
N ARG A 94 -7.42 24.57 11.02
CA ARG A 94 -7.96 23.30 10.53
C ARG A 94 -6.88 22.54 9.82
N VAL A 95 -6.73 21.27 10.19
CA VAL A 95 -5.61 20.46 9.77
C VAL A 95 -6.06 19.03 9.53
N PHE A 96 -5.30 18.35 8.67
CA PHE A 96 -5.50 16.95 8.38
C PHE A 96 -4.30 16.18 8.94
N VAL A 97 -4.49 15.33 9.94
CA VAL A 97 -3.39 14.84 10.78
C VAL A 97 -3.30 13.32 10.74
N ASN A 98 -2.12 12.80 10.42
CA ASN A 98 -1.84 11.37 10.47
C ASN A 98 -1.88 10.88 11.91
N TRP A 99 -2.95 10.21 12.31
CA TRP A 99 -3.20 9.78 13.68
C TRP A 99 -2.26 8.66 14.10
N LYS A 100 -1.62 8.82 15.27
CA LYS A 100 -0.53 7.96 15.78
C LYS A 100 0.61 7.61 14.81
N ASN A 101 0.66 8.27 13.65
CA ASN A 101 1.55 7.95 12.54
C ASN A 101 1.26 6.57 11.89
N TYR A 102 0.01 6.11 11.93
CA TYR A 102 -0.43 4.85 11.32
C TYR A 102 -0.69 4.95 9.81
N GLY A 103 -0.61 6.15 9.24
CA GLY A 103 -0.79 6.39 7.80
C GLY A 103 -2.12 7.03 7.45
N HIS A 104 -3.01 7.17 8.44
CA HIS A 104 -4.39 7.60 8.26
C HIS A 104 -4.63 8.98 8.80
N PHE A 105 -5.21 9.82 7.96
CA PHE A 105 -5.35 11.23 8.23
C PHE A 105 -6.76 11.54 8.71
N TYR A 106 -6.84 12.16 9.87
CA TYR A 106 -8.11 12.58 10.45
C TYR A 106 -8.20 14.10 10.46
N ALA A 107 -9.40 14.61 10.17
CA ALA A 107 -9.67 16.03 10.27
C ALA A 107 -9.66 16.47 11.74
N GLY A 108 -9.05 17.61 11.99
CA GLY A 108 -8.99 18.16 13.33
C GLY A 108 -8.58 19.63 13.35
N GLN A 109 -8.36 20.10 14.58
CA GLN A 109 -7.99 21.47 14.86
C GLN A 109 -6.78 21.51 15.79
N VAL A 110 -5.85 22.42 15.50
CA VAL A 110 -4.76 22.74 16.41
C VAL A 110 -5.34 23.40 17.66
N ALA A 111 -5.30 22.71 18.79
CA ALA A 111 -5.78 23.23 20.06
C ALA A 111 -4.70 24.08 20.77
N GLN A 112 -3.44 23.66 20.67
CA GLN A 112 -2.32 24.36 21.27
C GLN A 112 -1.03 24.10 20.48
N ARG A 113 -0.13 25.10 20.46
CA ARG A 113 1.24 24.96 20.00
C ARG A 113 2.21 24.93 21.17
N HIS A 114 3.17 24.03 21.12
CA HIS A 114 4.25 23.92 22.11
C HIS A 114 5.52 24.66 21.67
N ALA A 115 6.36 24.99 22.64
CA ALA A 115 7.63 25.69 22.39
C ALA A 115 8.66 24.84 21.64
N ASP A 116 8.54 23.51 21.70
CA ASP A 116 9.40 22.54 21.01
C ASP A 116 9.02 22.32 19.53
N GLY A 117 7.96 23.00 19.05
CA GLY A 117 7.49 22.87 17.67
C GLY A 117 6.45 21.77 17.46
N THR A 118 6.03 21.08 18.53
CA THR A 118 4.93 20.11 18.47
C THR A 118 3.56 20.77 18.74
N TYR A 119 2.49 20.07 18.41
CA TYR A 119 1.12 20.58 18.52
C TYR A 119 0.22 19.62 19.31
N LEU A 120 -0.73 20.19 20.04
CA LEU A 120 -1.89 19.48 20.58
C LEU A 120 -3.01 19.57 19.55
N ILE A 121 -3.51 18.42 19.11
CA ILE A 121 -4.58 18.31 18.12
C ILE A 121 -5.84 17.78 18.80
N HIS A 122 -6.96 18.45 18.56
CA HIS A 122 -8.30 17.93 18.83
C HIS A 122 -8.90 17.48 17.50
N PHE A 123 -9.21 16.19 17.38
CA PHE A 123 -9.83 15.63 16.20
C PHE A 123 -11.34 15.86 16.21
N ASP A 124 -11.95 15.86 15.03
CA ASP A 124 -13.38 16.13 14.87
C ASP A 124 -14.26 14.99 15.44
N ASP A 125 -13.70 13.79 15.58
CA ASP A 125 -14.33 12.62 16.21
C ASP A 125 -14.26 12.64 17.76
N GLY A 126 -13.61 13.64 18.35
CA GLY A 126 -13.47 13.81 19.79
C GLY A 126 -12.17 13.27 20.38
N ASP A 127 -11.30 12.65 19.58
CA ASP A 127 -9.98 12.25 20.05
C ASP A 127 -9.04 13.43 20.27
N VAL A 128 -8.04 13.23 21.12
CA VAL A 128 -7.02 14.22 21.42
C VAL A 128 -5.65 13.58 21.33
N GLU A 129 -4.75 14.18 20.55
CA GLU A 129 -3.35 13.76 20.50
C GLU A 129 -2.41 14.93 20.83
N ASP A 130 -1.58 14.74 21.85
CA ASP A 130 -0.57 15.71 22.27
C ASP A 130 0.79 15.40 21.64
N ARG A 131 1.61 16.47 21.49
CA ARG A 131 2.97 16.45 20.93
C ARG A 131 3.06 15.91 19.50
N VAL A 132 2.06 16.20 18.66
CA VAL A 132 2.08 15.86 17.23
C VAL A 132 3.15 16.69 16.51
N ASN A 133 4.01 16.03 15.74
CA ASN A 133 5.02 16.69 14.91
C ASN A 133 4.38 17.27 13.63
N MET A 134 4.88 18.41 13.17
CA MET A 134 4.43 19.09 11.95
C MET A 134 4.47 18.19 10.71
N ASP A 135 5.42 17.25 10.63
CA ASP A 135 5.57 16.31 9.51
C ASP A 135 4.37 15.36 9.34
N ARG A 136 3.55 15.20 10.40
CA ARG A 136 2.33 14.40 10.38
C ARG A 136 1.09 15.20 10.01
N ILE A 137 1.23 16.51 9.80
CA ILE A 137 0.13 17.42 9.54
C ILE A 137 0.14 17.77 8.06
N LYS A 138 -1.02 17.66 7.42
CA LYS A 138 -1.32 18.09 6.06
C LYS A 138 -2.36 19.22 6.10
N PRO A 139 -2.41 20.06 5.06
CA PRO A 139 -3.45 21.05 4.94
C PRO A 139 -4.79 20.34 4.72
N LEU A 140 -5.83 20.78 5.42
CA LEU A 140 -7.18 20.32 5.18
C LEU A 140 -7.85 21.25 4.16
N ASP A 141 -8.07 20.75 2.95
CA ASP A 141 -8.91 21.43 1.97
C ASP A 141 -10.33 20.85 2.03
N GLU A 142 -11.17 21.43 2.90
CA GLU A 142 -12.57 21.01 3.04
C GLU A 142 -13.40 21.24 1.77
N ALA A 143 -12.90 22.04 0.81
CA ALA A 143 -13.58 22.24 -0.47
C ALA A 143 -13.21 21.17 -1.52
N SER A 144 -12.20 20.34 -1.25
CA SER A 144 -11.78 19.28 -2.16
C SER A 144 -12.71 18.08 -2.08
N GLU A 145 -13.27 17.67 -3.23
CA GLU A 145 -14.10 16.46 -3.34
C GLU A 145 -13.31 15.20 -2.94
N GLU A 146 -12.00 15.16 -3.20
CA GLU A 146 -11.13 14.03 -2.82
C GLU A 146 -10.98 13.92 -1.30
N VAL A 147 -10.81 15.04 -0.61
CA VAL A 147 -10.71 15.09 0.86
C VAL A 147 -12.03 14.70 1.49
N GLN A 148 -13.16 15.17 0.95
CA GLN A 148 -14.48 14.81 1.44
C GLN A 148 -14.80 13.32 1.22
N ALA A 149 -14.45 12.78 0.06
CA ALA A 149 -14.63 11.35 -0.23
C ALA A 149 -13.79 10.47 0.71
N TYR A 150 -12.54 10.86 0.99
CA TYR A 150 -11.69 10.17 1.97
C TYR A 150 -12.33 10.19 3.37
N ILE A 151 -12.75 11.37 3.84
CA ILE A 151 -13.34 11.51 5.18
C ILE A 151 -14.63 10.69 5.32
N GLU A 152 -15.49 10.68 4.30
CA GLU A 152 -16.76 9.93 4.34
C GLU A 152 -16.53 8.42 4.34
N HIS A 153 -15.64 7.91 3.49
CA HIS A 153 -15.36 6.48 3.37
C HIS A 153 -14.78 5.89 4.66
N ASP A 154 -13.78 6.56 5.23
CA ASP A 154 -13.07 6.08 6.43
C ASP A 154 -14.00 6.14 7.66
N ASN A 155 -14.84 7.16 7.76
CA ASN A 155 -15.83 7.28 8.83
C ASN A 155 -16.89 6.16 8.79
N GLU A 156 -17.26 5.66 7.61
CA GLU A 156 -18.25 4.57 7.50
C GLU A 156 -17.66 3.24 8.00
N ALA A 157 -16.49 2.84 7.49
CA ALA A 157 -15.83 1.60 7.89
C ALA A 157 -15.45 1.59 9.38
N GLU A 158 -14.92 2.71 9.89
CA GLU A 158 -14.60 2.84 11.30
C GLU A 158 -15.85 2.76 12.18
N ARG A 159 -16.92 3.45 11.79
CA ARG A 159 -18.17 3.45 12.56
C ARG A 159 -18.79 2.06 12.62
N ASP A 160 -18.83 1.34 11.51
CA ASP A 160 -19.39 0.00 11.46
C ASP A 160 -18.63 -0.97 12.38
N LEU A 161 -17.30 -0.90 12.40
CA LEU A 161 -16.46 -1.65 13.35
C LEU A 161 -16.73 -1.24 14.79
N ILE A 162 -16.75 0.07 15.10
CA ILE A 162 -17.01 0.58 16.44
C ILE A 162 -18.39 0.15 16.94
N GLU A 163 -19.42 0.22 16.10
CA GLU A 163 -20.78 -0.20 16.44
C GLU A 163 -20.83 -1.72 16.72
N ALA A 164 -20.13 -2.53 15.93
CA ALA A 164 -20.03 -3.97 16.16
C ALA A 164 -19.39 -4.29 17.52
N PHE A 165 -18.31 -3.61 17.90
CA PHE A 165 -17.65 -3.81 19.20
C PHE A 165 -18.44 -3.24 20.37
N GLN A 166 -19.13 -2.11 20.18
CA GLN A 166 -19.93 -1.47 21.24
C GLN A 166 -21.07 -2.36 21.74
N VAL A 167 -21.61 -3.26 20.91
CA VAL A 167 -22.61 -4.25 21.34
C VAL A 167 -22.09 -5.15 22.48
N PHE A 168 -20.78 -5.38 22.52
CA PHE A 168 -20.13 -6.22 23.54
C PHE A 168 -19.68 -5.42 24.77
N ASP A 169 -19.44 -4.11 24.62
CA ASP A 169 -19.17 -3.19 25.73
C ASP A 169 -20.46 -2.71 26.41
N THR A 170 -21.12 -3.64 27.10
CA THR A 170 -22.40 -3.38 27.80
C THR A 170 -22.35 -2.25 28.84
N ASN A 171 -21.16 -1.92 29.34
CA ASN A 171 -20.93 -0.88 30.34
C ASN A 171 -20.48 0.45 29.70
N ASN A 172 -20.34 0.51 28.38
CA ASN A 172 -19.91 1.66 27.61
C ASN A 172 -18.59 2.26 28.15
N THR A 173 -17.66 1.37 28.50
CA THR A 173 -16.32 1.68 28.98
C THR A 173 -15.38 2.18 27.89
N GLY A 174 -15.69 1.90 26.62
CA GLY A 174 -14.81 2.11 25.47
C GLY A 174 -13.78 0.99 25.28
N THR A 175 -13.81 -0.07 26.10
CA THR A 175 -12.84 -1.17 26.04
C THR A 175 -13.51 -2.53 26.04
N ILE A 176 -12.90 -3.51 25.36
CA ILE A 176 -13.28 -4.92 25.44
C ILE A 176 -12.04 -5.81 25.62
N PRO A 177 -12.18 -7.00 26.22
CA PRO A 177 -11.06 -7.93 26.34
C PRO A 177 -10.51 -8.35 24.97
N ALA A 178 -9.20 -8.50 24.83
CA ALA A 178 -8.54 -8.88 23.57
C ALA A 178 -9.08 -10.18 22.96
N ARG A 179 -9.39 -11.17 23.79
CA ARG A 179 -10.08 -12.42 23.38
C ARG A 179 -11.46 -12.20 22.74
N GLU A 180 -12.18 -11.16 23.19
CA GLU A 180 -13.51 -10.82 22.68
C GLU A 180 -13.37 -10.18 21.30
N TYR A 181 -12.39 -9.30 21.17
CA TYR A 181 -12.01 -8.67 19.91
C TYR A 181 -11.65 -9.72 18.83
N LEU A 182 -10.77 -10.67 19.18
CA LEU A 182 -10.42 -11.80 18.31
C LEU A 182 -11.66 -12.57 17.86
N ARG A 183 -12.52 -12.95 18.82
CA ARG A 183 -13.75 -13.70 18.52
C ARG A 183 -14.65 -12.95 17.56
N ILE A 184 -14.83 -11.64 17.75
CA ILE A 184 -15.68 -10.82 16.89
C ILE A 184 -15.15 -10.83 15.46
N LEU A 185 -13.88 -10.54 15.25
CA LEU A 185 -13.31 -10.48 13.90
C LEU A 185 -13.26 -11.84 13.19
N THR A 186 -13.09 -12.93 13.93
CA THR A 186 -12.91 -14.27 13.34
C THR A 186 -14.21 -15.06 13.23
N GLU A 187 -15.25 -14.70 14.00
CA GLU A 187 -16.51 -15.48 14.08
C GLU A 187 -17.77 -14.65 13.76
N ILE A 188 -17.70 -13.31 13.78
CA ILE A 188 -18.86 -12.42 13.71
C ILE A 188 -18.69 -11.43 12.56
N GLY A 189 -19.25 -11.76 11.40
CA GLY A 189 -19.25 -10.92 10.20
C GLY A 189 -19.55 -11.71 8.93
N ASP A 190 -19.80 -11.00 7.82
CA ASP A 190 -19.92 -11.61 6.49
C ASP A 190 -18.55 -11.94 5.87
N ASP A 191 -17.47 -11.32 6.37
CA ASP A 191 -16.08 -11.55 5.97
C ASP A 191 -15.16 -11.68 7.21
N PRO A 192 -14.99 -12.88 7.77
CA PRO A 192 -14.18 -13.08 8.97
C PRO A 192 -12.67 -13.00 8.67
N VAL A 193 -11.95 -12.21 9.45
CA VAL A 193 -10.49 -12.08 9.35
C VAL A 193 -9.84 -13.36 9.87
N PRO A 194 -8.78 -13.89 9.22
CA PRO A 194 -8.05 -15.05 9.72
C PRO A 194 -7.48 -14.80 11.12
N VAL A 195 -7.65 -15.79 12.01
CA VAL A 195 -7.16 -15.75 13.40
C VAL A 195 -5.66 -15.41 13.44
N GLU A 196 -4.88 -15.95 12.50
CA GLU A 196 -3.43 -15.72 12.43
C GLU A 196 -3.09 -14.25 12.18
N ASP A 197 -3.85 -13.57 11.32
CA ASP A 197 -3.61 -12.16 10.98
C ASP A 197 -3.90 -11.25 12.18
N VAL A 198 -5.02 -11.49 12.88
CA VAL A 198 -5.37 -10.74 14.11
C VAL A 198 -4.34 -10.98 15.22
N LEU A 199 -3.83 -12.21 15.36
CA LEU A 199 -2.80 -12.53 16.36
C LEU A 199 -1.44 -11.91 16.03
N ASN A 200 -1.05 -11.89 14.75
CA ASN A 200 0.18 -11.21 14.32
C ASN A 200 0.10 -9.73 14.66
N GLU A 201 -1.04 -9.09 14.40
CA GLU A 201 -1.25 -7.69 14.75
C GLU A 201 -1.20 -7.44 16.26
N PHE A 202 -1.81 -8.31 17.07
CA PHE A 202 -1.71 -8.20 18.52
C PHE A 202 -0.26 -8.32 19.01
N VAL A 203 0.54 -9.18 18.39
CA VAL A 203 1.97 -9.31 18.71
C VAL A 203 2.72 -8.03 18.33
N ASP A 204 2.47 -7.47 17.14
CA ASP A 204 3.11 -6.25 16.68
C ASP A 204 2.76 -5.03 17.54
N LEU A 205 1.52 -4.98 18.04
CA LEU A 205 1.03 -3.96 18.97
C LEU A 205 1.38 -4.24 20.44
N GLY A 206 1.93 -5.42 20.75
CA GLY A 206 2.28 -5.84 22.12
C GLY A 206 1.05 -6.03 23.02
N ILE A 207 -0.09 -6.41 22.45
CA ILE A 207 -1.35 -6.65 23.15
C ILE A 207 -1.38 -8.10 23.63
N GLU A 208 -1.51 -8.29 24.94
CA GLU A 208 -1.71 -9.63 25.53
C GLU A 208 -3.19 -10.05 25.44
N LEU A 209 -3.49 -11.35 25.34
CA LEU A 209 -4.87 -11.86 25.16
C LEU A 209 -5.81 -11.58 26.34
N ASP A 210 -5.27 -11.24 27.50
CA ASP A 210 -5.98 -10.83 28.72
C ASP A 210 -6.02 -9.30 28.90
N SER A 211 -5.45 -8.53 27.96
CA SER A 211 -5.52 -7.07 27.98
C SER A 211 -6.93 -6.57 27.63
N GLU A 212 -7.30 -5.45 28.23
CA GLU A 212 -8.46 -4.66 27.79
C GLU A 212 -8.02 -3.75 26.64
N ILE A 213 -8.67 -3.92 25.49
CA ILE A 213 -8.39 -3.18 24.26
C ILE A 213 -9.38 -2.04 24.12
N ASP A 214 -8.87 -0.83 23.86
CA ASP A 214 -9.67 0.27 23.33
C ASP A 214 -10.04 -0.05 21.87
N TYR A 215 -11.26 -0.50 21.67
CA TYR A 215 -11.71 -0.97 20.35
C TYR A 215 -11.91 0.18 19.36
N ARG A 216 -12.04 1.44 19.82
CA ARG A 216 -12.08 2.60 18.93
C ARG A 216 -10.70 2.85 18.37
N ALA A 217 -9.69 2.82 19.24
CA ALA A 217 -8.32 3.00 18.80
C ALA A 217 -7.89 1.88 17.84
N LEU A 218 -8.32 0.64 18.11
CA LEU A 218 -7.97 -0.48 17.25
C LEU A 218 -8.78 -0.51 15.94
N ALA A 219 -10.07 -0.13 15.94
CA ALA A 219 -10.86 0.00 14.71
C ALA A 219 -10.22 0.99 13.73
N LYS A 220 -9.80 2.15 14.23
CA LYS A 220 -9.04 3.13 13.45
C LYS A 220 -7.72 2.59 12.92
N PHE A 221 -7.01 1.78 13.72
CA PHE A 221 -5.81 1.10 13.26
C PHE A 221 -6.12 0.08 12.15
N MET A 222 -7.24 -0.64 12.24
CA MET A 222 -7.63 -1.63 11.24
C MET A 222 -8.05 -1.00 9.93
N VAL A 223 -8.92 0.01 9.96
CA VAL A 223 -9.22 0.84 8.79
C VAL A 223 -7.93 1.42 8.23
N ALA A 224 -7.00 1.79 9.12
CA ALA A 224 -5.71 2.29 8.72
C ALA A 224 -4.83 1.26 7.96
N SER A 225 -4.97 -0.01 8.31
CA SER A 225 -4.24 -1.11 7.69
C SER A 225 -4.95 -1.69 6.46
N GLU A 226 -6.28 -1.65 6.39
CA GLU A 226 -7.11 -2.21 5.31
C GLU A 226 -7.13 -1.33 4.06
N LEU A 227 -7.11 0.00 4.25
CA LEU A 227 -6.93 0.97 3.17
C LEU A 227 -5.46 1.07 2.73
N GLY A 228 -4.76 -0.08 2.72
CA GLY A 228 -3.47 -0.25 2.08
C GLY A 228 -3.58 0.02 0.58
N ASP A 229 -3.71 1.29 0.21
CA ASP A 229 -3.23 1.80 -1.05
C ASP A 229 -1.77 1.30 -1.18
N PRO A 230 -1.36 0.73 -2.33
CA PRO A 230 -0.04 0.11 -2.52
C PRO A 230 1.08 1.15 -2.59
N HIS A 231 0.96 2.24 -1.85
CA HIS A 231 2.07 3.06 -1.44
C HIS A 231 2.69 2.36 -0.23
N PRO A 232 3.76 1.57 -0.42
CA PRO A 232 4.49 1.02 0.71
C PRO A 232 4.74 2.18 1.67
N GLN A 233 4.34 2.02 2.94
CA GLN A 233 4.78 2.90 4.01
C GLN A 233 6.25 3.17 3.72
N ALA A 234 6.60 4.41 3.37
CA ALA A 234 7.97 4.72 3.00
C ALA A 234 8.77 4.59 4.29
N LYS A 235 9.27 3.37 4.53
CA LYS A 235 10.01 3.02 5.72
C LYS A 235 11.12 4.05 5.84
N GLN A 236 11.22 4.63 7.02
CA GLN A 236 12.12 5.75 7.22
C GLN A 236 13.54 5.31 6.87
N GLU A 237 14.16 6.02 5.92
CA GLU A 237 15.55 5.74 5.56
C GLU A 237 16.49 6.40 6.57
N VAL A 238 17.38 5.61 7.14
CA VAL A 238 18.39 6.08 8.10
C VAL A 238 19.77 5.66 7.61
N VAL A 239 20.62 6.64 7.36
CA VAL A 239 22.00 6.39 6.96
C VAL A 239 22.82 6.03 8.19
N VAL A 240 23.51 4.89 8.12
CA VAL A 240 24.33 4.36 9.21
C VAL A 240 25.73 3.99 8.74
N HIS A 241 26.66 3.91 9.69
CA HIS A 241 28.02 3.40 9.50
C HIS A 241 28.42 2.47 10.65
N ASP A 242 29.64 1.93 10.59
CA ASP A 242 30.15 0.89 11.50
C ASP A 242 29.20 -0.32 11.62
N ALA A 243 28.45 -0.61 10.56
CA ALA A 243 27.39 -1.59 10.56
C ALA A 243 27.92 -3.03 10.57
N ALA A 244 27.25 -3.91 11.31
CA ALA A 244 27.48 -5.35 11.29
C ALA A 244 26.15 -6.07 11.51
N ILE A 245 25.93 -7.17 10.78
CA ILE A 245 24.78 -8.04 10.96
C ILE A 245 25.20 -9.23 11.82
N ASP A 246 24.51 -9.45 12.92
CA ASP A 246 24.65 -10.62 13.79
C ASP A 246 23.30 -11.34 13.89
N GLY A 247 23.25 -12.56 13.33
CA GLY A 247 21.99 -13.30 13.18
C GLY A 247 20.98 -12.54 12.32
N ASP A 248 19.87 -12.16 12.92
CA ASP A 248 18.76 -11.45 12.29
C ASP A 248 18.72 -9.95 12.63
N ARG A 249 19.77 -9.37 13.20
CA ARG A 249 19.77 -7.96 13.64
C ARG A 249 20.98 -7.19 13.13
N LEU A 250 20.75 -5.92 12.82
CA LEU A 250 21.78 -4.96 12.44
C LEU A 250 22.22 -4.18 13.68
N SER A 251 23.53 -4.15 13.92
CA SER A 251 24.15 -3.22 14.85
C SER A 251 24.89 -2.14 14.05
N ALA A 252 24.67 -0.86 14.36
CA ALA A 252 25.29 0.23 13.59
C ALA A 252 25.37 1.53 14.41
N TYR A 253 26.04 2.54 13.85
CA TYR A 253 26.03 3.91 14.34
C TYR A 253 25.25 4.79 13.35
N ALA A 254 24.17 5.41 13.80
CA ALA A 254 23.37 6.32 12.99
C ALA A 254 23.88 7.75 13.08
N TYR A 255 23.94 8.43 11.93
CA TYR A 255 24.27 9.86 11.88
C TYR A 255 23.11 10.73 12.36
N ASP A 256 21.87 10.40 11.97
CA ASP A 256 20.69 11.17 12.33
C ASP A 256 19.44 10.27 12.27
N HIS A 257 19.17 9.56 13.37
CA HIS A 257 17.96 8.76 13.47
C HIS A 257 16.81 9.65 14.00
N PRO A 258 15.67 9.80 13.29
CA PRO A 258 14.65 10.79 13.65
C PRO A 258 14.04 10.63 15.05
N LYS A 259 14.06 9.41 15.62
CA LYS A 259 13.63 9.14 17.01
C LYS A 259 14.76 9.06 18.05
N LEU A 260 15.98 8.72 17.63
CA LEU A 260 17.07 8.33 18.54
C LEU A 260 18.26 9.29 18.50
N GLY A 261 18.29 10.21 17.52
CA GLY A 261 19.39 11.10 17.24
C GLY A 261 20.61 10.38 16.68
N GLU A 262 21.78 11.00 16.86
CA GLU A 262 23.07 10.43 16.51
C GLU A 262 23.53 9.42 17.60
N GLY A 263 23.93 8.21 17.21
CA GLY A 263 24.47 7.24 18.17
C GLY A 263 24.42 5.78 17.73
N ARG A 264 24.94 4.89 18.60
CA ARG A 264 24.86 3.44 18.39
C ARG A 264 23.44 2.95 18.57
N LEU A 265 23.00 2.09 17.64
CA LEU A 265 21.71 1.43 17.70
C LEU A 265 21.83 -0.05 17.32
N ASN A 266 20.84 -0.80 17.79
CA ASN A 266 20.56 -2.15 17.32
C ASN A 266 19.17 -2.15 16.72
N SER A 267 19.02 -2.77 15.56
CA SER A 267 17.74 -2.85 14.87
C SER A 267 16.82 -3.91 15.50
N SER A 268 15.56 -3.88 15.07
CA SER A 268 14.68 -5.05 15.13
C SER A 268 15.13 -6.12 14.12
N THR A 269 14.37 -7.21 14.02
CA THR A 269 14.63 -8.29 13.06
C THR A 269 14.66 -7.75 11.62
N ILE A 270 15.70 -8.15 10.90
CA ILE A 270 15.91 -7.83 9.49
C ILE A 270 14.91 -8.65 8.68
N VAL A 271 14.14 -7.94 7.85
CA VAL A 271 13.17 -8.52 6.91
C VAL A 271 13.88 -8.86 5.60
N SER A 272 14.68 -7.93 5.09
CA SER A 272 15.41 -8.12 3.84
C SER A 272 16.71 -7.31 3.80
N VAL A 273 17.69 -7.78 3.02
CA VAL A 273 18.88 -7.00 2.67
C VAL A 273 18.98 -6.99 1.15
N THR A 274 19.04 -5.79 0.57
CA THR A 274 19.22 -5.61 -0.88
C THR A 274 20.41 -4.69 -1.13
N TYR A 275 20.99 -4.77 -2.32
CA TYR A 275 22.14 -3.96 -2.71
C TYR A 275 21.85 -3.22 -4.01
N ASP A 276 22.24 -1.94 -4.09
CA ASP A 276 22.15 -1.16 -5.32
C ASP A 276 23.37 -1.37 -6.25
N GLU A 277 23.36 -0.73 -7.42
CA GLU A 277 24.46 -0.79 -8.40
C GLU A 277 25.81 -0.26 -7.85
N ARG A 278 25.77 0.53 -6.77
CA ARG A 278 26.94 1.09 -6.09
C ARG A 278 27.36 0.24 -4.89
N ALA A 279 26.73 -0.91 -4.71
CA ALA A 279 26.87 -1.81 -3.56
C ALA A 279 26.59 -1.12 -2.22
N THR A 280 25.71 -0.12 -2.21
CA THR A 280 25.05 0.39 -1.02
C THR A 280 24.00 -0.63 -0.60
N ALA A 281 24.04 -1.06 0.65
CA ALA A 281 23.04 -1.94 1.19
C ALA A 281 21.83 -1.16 1.69
N ARG A 282 20.64 -1.66 1.37
CA ARG A 282 19.37 -1.28 1.98
C ARG A 282 18.94 -2.45 2.88
N VAL A 283 19.12 -2.27 4.18
CA VAL A 283 18.75 -3.25 5.20
C VAL A 283 17.37 -2.87 5.72
N GLU A 284 16.37 -3.64 5.33
CA GLU A 284 14.98 -3.39 5.66
C GLU A 284 14.59 -4.12 6.95
N THR A 285 14.03 -3.38 7.90
CA THR A 285 13.41 -3.95 9.10
C THR A 285 11.92 -3.68 9.10
N GLN A 286 11.22 -4.02 10.19
CA GLN A 286 9.78 -3.79 10.32
C GLN A 286 9.36 -2.34 9.99
N ASN A 287 10.08 -1.33 10.48
CA ASN A 287 9.65 0.07 10.39
C ASN A 287 10.72 1.04 9.85
N THR A 288 11.95 0.58 9.60
CA THR A 288 13.08 1.44 9.22
C THR A 288 13.88 0.75 8.13
N VAL A 289 14.39 1.52 7.17
CA VAL A 289 15.35 1.03 6.18
C VAL A 289 16.69 1.66 6.50
N PHE A 290 17.66 0.85 6.89
CA PHE A 290 19.01 1.31 7.13
C PHE A 290 19.81 1.31 5.83
N ILE A 291 20.37 2.46 5.48
CA ILE A 291 21.21 2.65 4.32
C ILE A 291 22.66 2.54 4.78
N VAL A 292 23.34 1.48 4.32
CA VAL A 292 24.75 1.24 4.64
C VAL A 292 25.57 1.38 3.37
N GLY A 293 26.43 2.39 3.32
CA GLY A 293 27.39 2.52 2.23
C GLY A 293 28.37 1.33 2.18
N PRO A 294 29.05 1.08 1.06
CA PRO A 294 29.98 -0.04 0.91
C PRO A 294 31.17 -0.01 1.90
N THR A 295 31.55 1.18 2.36
CA THR A 295 32.57 1.38 3.40
C THR A 295 31.98 1.59 4.80
N GLY A 296 30.65 1.58 4.92
CA GLY A 296 29.92 1.78 6.17
C GLY A 296 29.84 0.52 7.04
N TRP A 297 30.41 -0.60 6.59
CA TRP A 297 30.43 -1.87 7.29
C TRP A 297 31.66 -2.01 8.17
N SER A 298 31.48 -2.34 9.45
CA SER A 298 32.55 -2.81 10.32
C SER A 298 32.89 -4.27 10.04
N GLU A 299 31.88 -5.08 9.73
CA GLU A 299 32.01 -6.43 9.19
C GLU A 299 31.05 -6.58 8.00
N ARG A 300 31.60 -6.79 6.79
CA ARG A 300 30.80 -6.89 5.57
C ARG A 300 30.10 -8.25 5.50
N PRO A 301 28.79 -8.29 5.18
CA PRO A 301 28.07 -9.54 4.91
C PRO A 301 28.76 -10.34 3.80
N ALA A 302 28.72 -11.67 3.87
CA ALA A 302 29.43 -12.54 2.93
C ALA A 302 28.94 -12.35 1.48
N ASP A 303 27.64 -12.12 1.29
CA ASP A 303 26.95 -11.89 0.03
C ASP A 303 27.08 -10.45 -0.51
N HIS A 304 27.81 -9.57 0.19
CA HIS A 304 27.99 -8.18 -0.21
C HIS A 304 28.68 -8.07 -1.59
N PRO A 305 28.19 -7.26 -2.55
CA PRO A 305 28.73 -7.20 -3.92
C PRO A 305 30.22 -6.88 -4.01
N PHE A 306 30.76 -6.03 -3.13
CA PHE A 306 32.20 -5.77 -3.01
C PHE A 306 33.06 -6.93 -2.47
N ASN A 307 32.48 -8.04 -2.02
CA ASN A 307 33.25 -9.26 -1.75
C ASN A 307 33.53 -10.04 -3.02
N ASN A 308 32.75 -9.78 -4.07
CA ASN A 308 32.90 -10.44 -5.34
C ASN A 308 34.10 -9.85 -6.13
N PRO A 309 35.10 -10.66 -6.51
CA PRO A 309 36.26 -10.19 -7.26
C PRO A 309 35.95 -9.78 -8.71
N PHE A 310 34.78 -10.13 -9.25
CA PHE A 310 34.43 -9.87 -10.64
C PHE A 310 33.04 -9.21 -10.81
N THR A 311 32.89 -8.31 -11.77
CA THR A 311 31.67 -7.53 -12.00
C THR A 311 30.95 -7.92 -13.30
N VAL A 312 29.64 -7.69 -13.38
CA VAL A 312 28.87 -7.86 -14.63
C VAL A 312 29.49 -7.02 -15.76
N GLY A 313 29.59 -7.61 -16.94
CA GLY A 313 30.20 -7.01 -18.12
C GLY A 313 31.73 -7.07 -18.15
N GLN A 314 32.39 -7.53 -17.08
CA GLN A 314 33.85 -7.70 -17.06
C GLN A 314 34.28 -8.81 -18.03
N ARG A 315 35.33 -8.52 -18.81
CA ARG A 315 36.03 -9.53 -19.61
C ARG A 315 36.94 -10.36 -18.71
N VAL A 316 36.82 -11.67 -18.84
CA VAL A 316 37.49 -12.65 -17.99
C VAL A 316 37.94 -13.84 -18.83
N LYS A 317 38.92 -14.57 -18.33
CA LYS A 317 39.26 -15.91 -18.81
C LYS A 317 38.46 -16.93 -18.02
N ILE A 318 37.81 -17.86 -18.71
CA ILE A 318 36.94 -18.92 -18.16
C ILE A 318 37.63 -20.27 -18.38
N GLU A 319 37.79 -21.05 -17.32
CA GLU A 319 38.39 -22.38 -17.38
C GLU A 319 37.36 -23.41 -17.86
N TRP A 320 37.72 -24.22 -18.86
CA TRP A 320 36.93 -25.37 -19.32
C TRP A 320 37.84 -26.52 -19.73
N GLU A 321 37.63 -27.69 -19.10
CA GLU A 321 38.47 -28.89 -19.23
C GLU A 321 40.00 -28.59 -19.16
N GLY A 322 40.42 -27.75 -18.23
CA GLY A 322 41.83 -27.39 -18.03
C GLY A 322 42.39 -26.34 -19.01
N THR A 323 41.57 -25.81 -19.92
CA THR A 323 41.96 -24.76 -20.87
C THR A 323 41.19 -23.47 -20.59
N TRP A 324 41.85 -22.32 -20.72
CA TRP A 324 41.25 -21.01 -20.47
C TRP A 324 40.77 -20.37 -21.77
N TRP A 325 39.52 -19.94 -21.79
CA TRP A 325 38.85 -19.32 -22.93
C TRP A 325 38.46 -17.88 -22.59
N ASP A 326 38.54 -16.97 -23.55
CA ASP A 326 38.10 -15.60 -23.35
C ASP A 326 36.58 -15.53 -23.32
N GLY A 327 36.05 -14.67 -22.46
CA GLY A 327 34.61 -14.49 -22.32
C GLY A 327 34.25 -13.30 -21.45
N GLN A 328 32.97 -13.22 -21.11
CA GLN A 328 32.41 -12.09 -20.38
C GLN A 328 31.41 -12.57 -19.34
N ILE A 329 31.37 -11.89 -18.20
CA ILE A 329 30.35 -12.10 -17.17
C ILE A 329 29.07 -11.38 -17.61
N LEU A 330 27.98 -12.13 -17.71
CA LEU A 330 26.65 -11.63 -18.04
C LEU A 330 25.82 -11.31 -16.79
N GLU A 331 25.88 -12.15 -15.76
CA GLU A 331 25.16 -11.96 -14.50
C GLU A 331 25.99 -12.47 -13.31
N VAL A 332 25.73 -11.93 -12.12
CA VAL A 332 26.37 -12.32 -10.86
C VAL A 332 25.28 -12.66 -9.85
N ASN A 333 25.38 -13.82 -9.21
CA ASN A 333 24.47 -14.26 -8.17
C ASN A 333 25.28 -14.88 -7.02
N GLY A 334 25.54 -14.08 -5.98
CA GLY A 334 26.43 -14.44 -4.87
C GLY A 334 27.84 -14.81 -5.38
N ASP A 335 28.23 -16.07 -5.15
CA ASP A 335 29.52 -16.63 -5.57
C ASP A 335 29.52 -17.28 -6.96
N SER A 336 28.39 -17.24 -7.67
CA SER A 336 28.23 -17.80 -9.02
C SER A 336 28.10 -16.71 -10.09
N TYR A 337 28.64 -16.98 -11.27
CA TYR A 337 28.76 -16.05 -12.38
C TYR A 337 28.19 -16.69 -13.63
N PHE A 338 27.20 -16.05 -14.24
CA PHE A 338 26.70 -16.46 -15.54
C PHE A 338 27.64 -15.92 -16.60
N ILE A 339 28.30 -16.79 -17.35
CA ILE A 339 29.31 -16.40 -18.32
C ILE A 339 28.88 -16.69 -19.75
N THR A 340 29.51 -15.98 -20.69
CA THR A 340 29.46 -16.31 -22.11
C THR A 340 30.87 -16.41 -22.66
N TYR A 341 31.07 -17.37 -23.56
CA TYR A 341 32.34 -17.60 -24.23
C TYR A 341 32.42 -16.75 -25.50
N GLU A 342 33.55 -16.06 -25.71
CA GLU A 342 33.75 -15.21 -26.88
C GLU A 342 33.82 -16.03 -28.17
N ASN A 343 33.03 -15.66 -29.17
CA ASN A 343 32.85 -16.38 -30.45
C ASN A 343 32.05 -17.70 -30.35
N TYR A 344 31.34 -17.95 -29.25
CA TYR A 344 30.44 -19.09 -29.10
C TYR A 344 28.98 -18.64 -28.95
N SER A 345 28.04 -19.56 -29.21
CA SER A 345 26.60 -19.26 -29.08
C SER A 345 26.15 -19.26 -27.62
N SER A 346 25.07 -18.52 -27.33
CA SER A 346 24.48 -18.43 -25.98
C SER A 346 24.03 -19.77 -25.38
N SER A 347 23.90 -20.81 -26.20
CA SER A 347 23.65 -22.20 -25.75
C SER A 347 24.79 -22.78 -24.88
N TRP A 348 25.97 -22.15 -24.90
CA TRP A 348 27.14 -22.52 -24.08
C TRP A 348 27.26 -21.69 -22.81
N ASN A 349 26.36 -20.73 -22.60
CA ASN A 349 26.38 -19.94 -21.38
C ASN A 349 26.07 -20.84 -20.18
N GLU A 350 26.87 -20.71 -19.12
CA GLU A 350 26.75 -21.52 -17.92
C GLU A 350 27.01 -20.66 -16.68
N TRP A 351 26.54 -21.15 -15.54
CA TRP A 351 26.90 -20.61 -14.23
C TRP A 351 28.19 -21.28 -13.76
N VAL A 352 29.20 -20.49 -13.45
CA VAL A 352 30.50 -20.96 -12.94
C VAL A 352 30.83 -20.27 -11.63
N ASP A 353 31.71 -20.85 -10.81
CA ASP A 353 32.23 -20.21 -9.61
C ASP A 353 33.51 -19.40 -9.89
N ALA A 354 33.93 -18.57 -8.93
CA ALA A 354 35.10 -17.69 -9.07
C ALA A 354 36.41 -18.45 -9.35
N SER A 355 36.53 -19.72 -8.97
CA SER A 355 37.77 -20.50 -9.18
C SER A 355 38.01 -20.82 -10.66
N ARG A 356 36.94 -20.84 -11.48
CA ARG A 356 37.01 -20.99 -12.93
C ARG A 356 37.20 -19.67 -13.66
N LEU A 357 37.38 -18.56 -12.95
CA LEU A 357 37.52 -17.22 -13.52
C LEU A 357 38.87 -16.59 -13.21
N LYS A 358 39.42 -15.87 -14.18
CA LYS A 358 40.60 -15.02 -14.03
C LYS A 358 40.38 -13.69 -14.74
N SER A 359 40.91 -12.62 -14.17
CA SER A 359 41.02 -11.34 -14.86
C SER A 359 41.88 -11.51 -16.12
N GLU A 360 41.49 -10.85 -17.21
CA GLU A 360 42.19 -10.88 -18.51
C GLU A 360 43.67 -10.46 -18.42
#